data_AF-A0A7C5T9U6-F1
#
_entry.id   AF-A0A7C5T9U6-F1
#
_cell.length_a   1.000
_cell.length_b   1.000
_cell.length_c   1.000
_cell.angle_alpha   90.00
_cell.angle_beta   90.00
_cell.angle_gamma   90.00
#
_symmetry.space_group_name_H-M   'P 1'
#
loop_
_entity.id
_entity.type
_entity.pdbx_description
1 polymer ?
#
loop_
_entity_poly.entity_id
_entity_poly.type
_entity_poly.pdbx_seq_one_letter_code
_entity_poly.pdbx_strand_id
1 'polypeptide(L)' 'NRIDPFANYNPDVIDFIRRCDTEEQAEEIIAYMERRGEISGEYAAQLRKQLKEKGVRSFGPKKEENYYLKKAGLI' A
#
# COMPACT_ATOMS: atom_id res chain seq x y z
N ASN A 1 21.40 -21.38 -3.20
CA ASN A 1 19.94 -21.11 -3.21
C ASN A 1 19.61 -20.01 -2.22
N ARG A 2 19.44 -18.77 -2.67
CA ARG A 2 18.77 -17.73 -1.87
C ARG A 2 17.27 -17.95 -2.05
N ILE A 3 16.57 -18.28 -0.96
CA ILE A 3 15.11 -18.27 -0.92
C ILE A 3 14.69 -16.80 -1.03
N ASP A 4 13.95 -16.44 -2.07
CA ASP A 4 13.34 -15.12 -2.18
C ASP A 4 12.16 -15.06 -1.19
N PRO A 5 12.22 -14.24 -0.12
CA PRO A 5 11.16 -14.16 0.87
C PRO A 5 9.84 -13.58 0.31
N PHE A 6 9.82 -13.09 -0.93
CA PHE A 6 8.66 -12.50 -1.60
C PHE A 6 8.14 -13.32 -2.78
N ALA A 7 8.68 -14.52 -3.03
CA ALA A 7 8.28 -15.36 -4.16
C ALA A 7 6.75 -15.60 -4.26
N ASN A 8 6.03 -15.50 -3.13
CA ASN A 8 4.57 -15.64 -3.06
C ASN A 8 3.86 -14.45 -2.38
N TYR A 9 4.52 -13.29 -2.23
CA TYR A 9 3.91 -12.13 -1.60
C TYR A 9 3.20 -11.26 -2.64
N ASN A 10 1.86 -11.25 -2.60
CA ASN A 10 1.08 -10.29 -3.37
C ASN A 10 0.77 -9.06 -2.50
N PRO A 11 1.32 -7.87 -2.80
CA PRO A 11 1.01 -6.66 -2.05
C PRO A 11 -0.47 -6.32 -2.16
N ASP A 12 -1.08 -5.95 -1.03
CA ASP A 12 -2.47 -5.48 -0.99
C ASP A 12 -2.57 -3.95 -1.15
N VAL A 13 -3.79 -3.42 -1.13
CA VAL A 13 -4.05 -1.98 -1.23
C VAL A 13 -3.33 -1.16 -0.15
N ILE A 14 -3.21 -1.72 1.06
CA ILE A 14 -2.55 -1.05 2.18
C ILE A 14 -1.05 -0.95 1.92
N ASP A 15 -0.44 -1.97 1.31
CA ASP A 15 0.97 -1.95 0.93
C ASP A 15 1.31 -0.87 -0.08
N PHE A 16 0.41 -0.63 -1.03
CA PHE A 16 0.55 0.46 -1.99
C PHE A 16 0.36 1.83 -1.31
N ILE A 17 -0.70 1.99 -0.50
CA ILE A 17 -0.95 3.24 0.24
C ILE A 17 0.22 3.60 1.16
N ARG A 18 0.86 2.61 1.79
CA ARG A 18 2.01 2.85 2.68
C ARG A 18 3.26 3.36 1.95
N ARG A 19 3.31 3.31 0.62
CA ARG A 19 4.37 3.93 -0.19
C ARG A 19 4.05 5.38 -0.56
N CYS A 20 2.79 5.79 -0.46
CA CYS A 20 2.37 7.15 -0.77
C CYS A 20 2.95 8.15 0.25
N ASP A 21 3.26 9.34 -0.26
CA ASP A 21 3.67 10.52 0.49
C ASP A 21 2.50 11.46 0.76
N THR A 22 1.52 11.51 -0.15
CA THR A 22 0.38 12.43 -0.05
C THR A 22 -0.96 11.69 -0.08
N GLU A 23 -2.01 12.36 0.37
CA GLU A 23 -3.37 11.82 0.35
C GLU A 23 -3.87 11.61 -1.08
N GLU A 24 -3.50 12.50 -2.01
CA GLU A 24 -3.88 12.38 -3.42
C GLU A 24 -3.33 11.10 -4.04
N GLN A 25 -2.08 10.74 -3.75
CA GLN A 25 -1.50 9.48 -4.22
C GLN A 25 -2.23 8.27 -3.64
N ALA A 26 -2.60 8.31 -2.36
CA ALA A 26 -3.34 7.22 -1.73
C ALA A 26 -4.76 7.08 -2.32
N GLU A 27 -5.41 8.20 -2.62
CA GLU A 27 -6.72 8.23 -3.28
C GLU A 27 -6.66 7.63 -4.69
N GLU A 28 -5.62 7.94 -5.47
CA GLU A 28 -5.38 7.36 -6.79
C GLU A 28 -5.20 5.83 -6.73
N ILE A 29 -4.46 5.33 -5.73
CA ILE A 29 -4.30 3.89 -5.49
C ILE A 29 -5.65 3.23 -5.17
N ILE A 30 -6.43 3.81 -4.25
CA ILE A 30 -7.74 3.28 -3.87
C ILE A 30 -8.66 3.24 -5.10
N ALA A 31 -8.73 4.33 -5.87
CA ALA A 31 -9.55 4.42 -7.06
C ALA A 31 -9.10 3.45 -8.17
N TYR A 32 -7.79 3.27 -8.35
CA TYR A 32 -7.24 2.33 -9.31
C TYR A 32 -7.64 0.88 -8.99
N MET A 33 -7.48 0.47 -7.73
CA MET A 33 -7.79 -0.89 -7.29
C MET A 33 -9.28 -1.19 -7.29
N GLU A 34 -10.11 -0.21 -6.90
CA GLU A 34 -11.58 -0.33 -6.99
C GLU A 34 -12.05 -0.49 -8.44
N ARG A 35 -11.55 0.34 -9.36
CA ARG A 35 -11.88 0.25 -10.79
C ARG A 35 -11.53 -1.10 -11.40
N ARG A 36 -10.46 -1.75 -10.91
CA ARG A 36 -10.04 -3.08 -11.36
C ARG A 36 -10.79 -4.23 -10.68
N GLY A 37 -11.63 -3.95 -9.70
CA GLY A 37 -12.31 -4.96 -8.89
C GLY A 37 -11.38 -5.71 -7.93
N GLU A 38 -10.18 -5.17 -7.66
CA GLU A 38 -9.22 -5.75 -6.69
C GLU A 38 -9.67 -5.49 -5.25
N ILE A 39 -10.47 -4.44 -5.04
CA ILE A 39 -11.17 -4.17 -3.78
C ILE A 39 -12.64 -3.85 -4.07
N SER A 40 -13.53 -4.14 -3.11
CA SER A 40 -14.94 -3.77 -3.23
C SER A 40 -15.12 -2.26 -3.03
N GLY A 41 -16.22 -1.71 -3.55
CA GLY A 41 -16.54 -0.29 -3.35
C GLY A 41 -16.81 0.06 -1.88
N GLU A 42 -17.36 -0.86 -1.10
CA GLU A 42 -17.52 -0.67 0.35
C GLU A 42 -16.16 -0.54 1.04
N TYR A 43 -15.21 -1.42 0.72
CA TYR A 43 -13.87 -1.35 1.31
C TYR A 43 -13.13 -0.10 0.85
N ALA A 44 -13.23 0.27 -0.43
CA ALA A 44 -12.69 1.52 -0.96
C ALA A 44 -13.25 2.74 -0.21
N ALA A 45 -14.56 2.80 0.04
CA ALA A 45 -15.18 3.87 0.81
C ALA A 45 -14.66 3.96 2.26
N GLN A 46 -14.44 2.82 2.92
CA GLN A 46 -13.82 2.79 4.26
C GLN A 46 -12.39 3.34 4.24
N LEU A 47 -11.59 2.96 3.24
CA LEU A 47 -10.22 3.45 3.07
C LEU A 47 -10.19 4.97 2.85
N ARG A 48 -11.05 5.50 1.95
CA ARG A 48 -11.16 6.96 1.72
C ARG A 48 -11.55 7.72 2.98
N LYS A 49 -12.50 7.18 3.75
CA LYS A 49 -12.91 7.78 5.02
C LYS A 49 -11.73 7.84 5.99
N GLN A 50 -11.01 6.73 6.17
CA GLN A 50 -9.82 6.69 7.02
C GLN A 50 -8.74 7.66 6.54
N LEU A 51 -8.48 7.71 5.23
CA LEU A 51 -7.51 8.61 4.61
C LEU A 51 -7.85 10.07 4.93
N LYS A 52 -9.10 10.48 4.69
CA LYS A 52 -9.56 11.85 4.95
C LYS A 52 -9.53 12.25 6.42
N GLU A 53 -9.85 11.32 7.32
CA GLU A 53 -9.94 11.61 8.76
C GLU A 53 -8.59 11.56 9.48
N LYS A 54 -7.66 10.73 9.02
CA LYS A 54 -6.44 10.36 9.78
C LYS A 54 -5.15 10.47 8.97
N GLY A 55 -5.24 10.79 7.68
CA GLY A 55 -4.11 10.89 6.77
C GLY A 55 -3.47 9.55 6.41
N VAL A 56 -2.53 9.60 5.45
CA VAL A 56 -1.84 8.43 4.87
C VAL A 56 -1.13 7.56 5.92
N ARG A 57 -0.59 8.17 6.98
CA ARG A 57 0.17 7.42 8.01
C ARG A 57 -0.71 6.62 8.96
N SER A 58 -2.03 6.77 8.89
CA SER A 58 -2.97 5.90 9.59
C SER A 58 -2.96 4.45 9.06
N PHE A 59 -2.47 4.23 7.84
CA PHE A 59 -2.32 2.91 7.22
C PHE A 59 -1.01 2.20 7.60
N GLY A 60 -0.17 2.84 8.43
CA GLY A 60 1.09 2.30 8.92
C GLY A 60 2.32 3.13 8.52
N PRO A 61 3.51 2.74 9.00
CA PRO A 61 4.74 3.46 8.70
C PRO A 61 5.08 3.38 7.21
N LYS A 62 5.69 4.46 6.69
CA LYS A 62 6.08 4.60 5.29
C LYS A 62 6.98 3.42 4.88
N LYS A 63 6.67 2.79 3.76
CA LYS A 63 7.57 1.85 3.08
C LYS A 63 8.47 2.68 2.17
N GLU A 64 9.68 2.98 2.66
CA GLU A 64 10.70 3.70 1.89
C GLU A 64 11.09 2.97 0.61
N GLU A 65 11.64 3.72 -0.35
CA GLU A 65 12.38 3.13 -1.45
C GLU A 65 13.43 2.16 -0.90
N ASN A 66 13.56 1.01 -1.56
CA ASN A 66 14.42 -0.09 -1.15
C ASN A 66 14.02 -0.81 0.16
N TYR A 67 12.78 -0.66 0.65
CA TYR A 67 12.28 -1.40 1.83
C TYR A 67 12.59 -2.91 1.75
N TYR A 68 12.39 -3.51 0.58
CA TYR A 68 12.63 -4.93 0.36
C TYR A 68 14.11 -5.28 0.26
N LEU A 69 14.95 -4.42 -0.32
CA LEU A 69 16.40 -4.64 -0.40
C LEU A 69 17.06 -4.54 0.99
N LYS A 70 16.65 -3.55 1.80
CA LYS A 70 17.08 -3.42 3.20
C LYS A 70 16.63 -4.61 4.03
N LYS A 71 15.37 -5.04 3.88
CA LYS A 71 14.83 -6.20 4.62
C LYS A 71 15.49 -7.52 4.21
N ALA A 72 15.95 -7.65 2.97
CA ALA A 72 16.68 -8.81 2.46
C ALA A 72 18.20 -8.76 2.75
N GLY A 73 18.71 -7.68 3.37
CA GLY A 73 20.14 -7.50 3.65
C GLY A 73 21.01 -7.37 2.39
N LEU A 74 20.44 -6.84 1.30
CA LEU A 74 21.12 -6.67 0.01
C LEU A 74 21.75 -5.27 -0.14
N ILE A 75 21.36 -4.33 0.71
CA ILE A 75 21.94 -2.99 0.87
C ILE A 75 21.90 -2.56 2.34
#